data_AF-A0A9D5LSA9-F1
#
_entry.id   AF-A0A9D5LSA9-F1
#
_cell.length_a   1.000
_cell.length_b   1.000
_cell.length_c   1.000
_cell.angle_alpha   90.00
_cell.angle_beta   90.00
_cell.angle_gamma   90.00
#
_symmetry.space_group_name_H-M   'P 1'
#
loop_
_entity.id
_entity.type
_entity.pdbx_description
1 polymer ?
#
loop_
_entity_poly.entity_id
_entity_poly.type
_entity_poly.pdbx_seq_one_letter_code
_entity_poly.pdbx_strand_id
1 'polypeptide(L)'
;MLENLEGLEYLSETRKEGLSSSQMEYLSELNVSDVDWAERNETQQTFTLSKIDGRMDELQIPIKERSEIAHEVLSDDIADAFDNYLEIYNIEAPQDHIQIEQVSEVLSECDEIKYENWINLELSEKESVLNALEERIAEIECRPACPIRLAPLEEREWGGYNPVSKDITINSNYAECADFATYREIIDTLVHEGRHAYQDYNVTQNEIHPRHSEVASWAETMEGGKWGYWGDCSTFLGQRLYDQQSIEIDARNFAGDVLDKLNLNA
;
A
#
# COMPACT_ATOMS: atom_id res chain seq x y z
N MET A 1 -45.16 20.61 -28.52
CA MET A 1 -45.12 20.97 -27.10
C MET A 1 -44.03 20.12 -26.47
N LEU A 2 -42.82 20.63 -26.59
CA LEU A 2 -41.65 20.23 -25.82
C LEU A 2 -41.74 21.07 -24.55
N GLU A 3 -41.81 20.45 -23.39
CA GLU A 3 -41.51 21.11 -22.12
C GLU A 3 -41.29 20.06 -21.04
N ASN A 4 -40.24 20.30 -20.24
CA ASN A 4 -39.86 19.66 -18.99
C ASN A 4 -38.96 18.41 -19.07
N LEU A 5 -37.75 18.63 -19.61
CA LEU A 5 -36.52 18.00 -19.16
C LEU A 5 -35.59 19.11 -18.64
N GLU A 6 -35.88 19.64 -17.46
CA GLU A 6 -34.94 20.45 -16.67
C GLU A 6 -35.03 19.97 -15.24
N GLY A 7 -34.03 19.21 -14.81
CA GLY A 7 -33.99 18.64 -13.48
C GLY A 7 -32.95 17.56 -13.39
N LEU A 8 -31.69 17.86 -13.76
CA LEU A 8 -30.53 17.02 -13.46
C LEU A 8 -29.18 17.76 -13.65
N GLU A 9 -29.16 19.08 -13.48
CA GLU A 9 -27.91 19.85 -13.38
C GLU A 9 -28.11 20.91 -12.30
N TYR A 10 -27.90 20.57 -11.03
CA TYR A 10 -27.66 21.58 -9.97
C TYR A 10 -27.19 20.94 -8.66
N LEU A 11 -25.99 20.37 -8.62
CA LEU A 11 -25.25 20.13 -7.36
C LEU A 11 -23.74 20.26 -7.59
N SER A 12 -23.30 21.34 -8.23
CA SER A 12 -21.91 21.78 -8.18
C SER A 12 -21.79 23.29 -7.93
N GLU A 13 -22.73 23.85 -7.16
CA GLU A 13 -22.51 25.16 -6.56
C GLU A 13 -21.60 25.01 -5.36
N THR A 14 -20.33 25.36 -5.59
CA THR A 14 -19.37 25.83 -4.59
C THR A 14 -20.06 26.59 -3.45
N ARG A 15 -20.25 25.92 -2.30
CA ARG A 15 -20.53 26.61 -1.04
C ARG A 15 -19.27 27.34 -0.62
N LYS A 16 -19.20 28.62 -0.97
CA LYS A 16 -18.39 29.59 -0.26
C LYS A 16 -19.24 30.17 0.88
N GLU A 17 -19.56 29.33 1.86
CA GLU A 17 -20.07 29.76 3.16
C GLU A 17 -19.14 29.13 4.19
N GLY A 18 -18.38 29.96 4.91
CA GLY A 18 -17.49 29.49 5.97
C GLY A 18 -18.26 28.69 7.04
N LEU A 19 -17.54 27.88 7.81
CA LEU A 19 -18.14 27.06 8.86
C LEU A 19 -18.94 27.93 9.84
N SER A 20 -20.11 27.44 10.27
CA SER A 20 -20.85 28.07 11.36
C SER A 20 -20.09 27.96 12.68
N SER A 21 -20.36 28.85 13.64
CA SER A 21 -19.70 28.82 14.96
C SER A 21 -19.85 27.46 15.67
N SER A 22 -20.98 26.78 15.52
CA SER A 22 -21.18 25.43 16.08
C SER A 22 -20.35 24.36 15.37
N GLN A 23 -20.07 24.51 14.07
CA GLN A 23 -19.20 23.57 13.34
C GLN A 23 -17.72 23.79 13.69
N MET A 24 -17.31 25.05 13.87
CA MET A 24 -15.97 25.38 14.39
C MET A 24 -15.79 24.85 15.81
N GLU A 25 -16.77 25.06 16.70
CA GLU A 25 -16.74 24.52 18.07
C GLU A 25 -16.63 22.99 18.04
N TYR A 26 -17.43 22.32 17.21
CA TYR A 26 -17.35 20.87 17.02
C TYR A 26 -15.95 20.42 16.59
N LEU A 27 -15.29 21.06 15.63
CA LEU A 27 -13.91 20.68 15.29
C LEU A 27 -12.92 20.95 16.44
N SER A 28 -13.07 22.07 17.14
CA SER A 28 -12.19 22.49 18.24
C SER A 28 -12.23 21.56 19.46
N GLU A 29 -13.27 20.75 19.62
CA GLU A 29 -13.35 19.74 20.69
C GLU A 29 -12.25 18.66 20.58
N LEU A 30 -11.70 18.44 19.38
CA LEU A 30 -10.57 17.53 19.17
C LEU A 30 -9.22 18.20 19.34
N ASN A 31 -9.19 19.53 19.53
CA ASN A 31 -7.97 20.26 19.80
C ASN A 31 -7.42 19.85 21.18
N VAL A 32 -6.10 19.75 21.30
CA VAL A 32 -5.41 19.51 22.56
C VAL A 32 -4.31 20.54 22.74
N SER A 33 -3.81 20.71 23.96
CA SER A 33 -2.69 21.63 24.16
C SER A 33 -1.42 21.10 23.49
N ASP A 34 -0.52 21.98 23.07
CA ASP A 34 0.78 21.60 22.49
C ASP A 34 1.59 20.69 23.43
N VAL A 35 1.43 20.88 24.74
CA VAL A 35 2.04 20.01 25.76
C VAL A 35 1.46 18.60 25.70
N ASP A 36 0.14 18.46 25.65
CA ASP A 36 -0.52 17.16 25.55
C ASP A 36 -0.26 16.49 24.19
N TRP A 37 -0.09 17.28 23.12
CA TRP A 37 0.26 16.79 21.79
C TRP A 37 1.67 16.20 21.77
N ALA A 38 2.64 16.90 22.36
CA ALA A 38 4.03 16.47 22.43
C ALA A 38 4.25 15.20 23.29
N GLU A 39 3.36 14.93 24.25
CA GLU A 39 3.42 13.72 25.08
C GLU A 39 2.83 12.47 24.39
N ARG A 40 2.11 12.63 23.27
CA ARG A 40 1.51 11.52 22.53
C ARG A 40 2.55 10.78 21.69
N ASN A 41 2.38 9.46 21.58
CA ASN A 41 3.10 8.68 20.58
C ASN A 41 2.43 8.78 19.20
N GLU A 42 3.13 8.32 18.17
CA GLU A 42 2.70 8.37 16.77
C GLU A 42 1.30 7.75 16.56
N THR A 43 1.01 6.58 17.12
CA THR A 43 -0.32 5.96 17.02
C THR A 43 -1.43 6.83 17.60
N GLN A 44 -1.18 7.49 18.74
CA GLN A 44 -2.15 8.39 19.37
C GLN A 44 -2.33 9.70 18.60
N GLN A 45 -1.25 10.20 17.99
CA GLN A 45 -1.30 11.37 17.12
C GLN A 45 -2.13 11.05 15.88
N THR A 46 -1.78 9.99 15.14
CA THR A 46 -2.52 9.53 13.95
C THR A 46 -3.99 9.26 14.24
N PHE A 47 -4.33 8.65 15.38
CA PHE A 47 -5.73 8.45 15.78
C PHE A 47 -6.48 9.78 16.00
N THR A 48 -5.80 10.81 16.47
CA THR A 48 -6.42 12.13 16.66
C THR A 48 -6.65 12.80 15.32
N LEU A 49 -5.65 12.76 14.43
CA LEU A 49 -5.74 13.31 13.08
C LEU A 49 -6.84 12.63 12.27
N SER A 50 -6.99 11.31 12.34
CA SER A 50 -8.09 10.60 11.67
C SER A 50 -9.47 10.94 12.23
N LYS A 51 -9.58 11.28 13.53
CA LYS A 51 -10.83 11.80 14.10
C LYS A 51 -11.15 13.21 13.60
N ILE A 52 -10.14 14.04 13.44
CA ILE A 52 -10.30 15.38 12.85
C ILE A 52 -10.79 15.23 11.41
N ASP A 53 -10.12 14.39 10.62
CA ASP A 53 -10.49 14.14 9.23
C ASP A 53 -11.92 13.58 9.09
N GLY A 54 -12.28 12.60 9.92
CA GLY A 54 -13.64 12.07 9.96
C GLY A 54 -14.69 13.12 10.32
N ARG A 55 -14.41 14.07 11.22
CA ARG A 55 -15.32 15.19 11.49
C ARG A 55 -15.41 16.13 10.28
N MET A 56 -14.32 16.34 9.56
CA MET A 56 -14.33 17.15 8.34
C MET A 56 -15.15 16.49 7.22
N ASP A 57 -15.13 15.15 7.11
CA ASP A 57 -16.03 14.39 6.24
C ASP A 57 -17.50 14.55 6.63
N GLU A 58 -17.83 14.42 7.92
CA GLU A 58 -19.19 14.59 8.44
C GLU A 58 -19.75 15.99 8.12
N LEU A 59 -18.88 16.99 8.18
CA LEU A 59 -19.18 18.38 7.82
C LEU A 59 -19.16 18.65 6.31
N GLN A 60 -18.81 17.65 5.49
CA GLN A 60 -18.68 17.75 4.03
C GLN A 60 -17.69 18.83 3.59
N ILE A 61 -16.61 19.00 4.36
CA ILE A 61 -15.54 19.95 4.05
C ILE A 61 -14.69 19.38 2.91
N PRO A 62 -14.57 20.11 1.77
CA PRO A 62 -13.70 19.68 0.67
C PRO A 62 -12.25 19.55 1.11
N ILE A 63 -11.55 18.49 0.69
CA ILE A 63 -10.13 18.22 1.03
C ILE A 63 -9.24 19.46 0.86
N LYS A 64 -9.40 20.18 -0.25
CA LYS A 64 -8.62 21.40 -0.56
C LYS A 64 -8.78 22.55 0.45
N GLU A 65 -9.81 22.52 1.29
CA GLU A 65 -10.11 23.53 2.32
C GLU A 65 -9.76 23.03 3.74
N ARG A 66 -9.41 21.74 3.90
CA ARG A 66 -9.18 21.11 5.21
C ARG A 66 -7.97 21.67 5.95
N SER A 67 -6.86 21.87 5.23
CA SER A 67 -5.64 22.48 5.79
C SER A 67 -5.93 23.89 6.34
N GLU A 68 -6.55 24.76 5.53
CA GLU A 68 -6.90 26.12 5.95
C GLU A 68 -7.80 26.14 7.19
N ILE A 69 -8.79 25.25 7.24
CA ILE A 69 -9.72 25.13 8.37
C ILE A 69 -9.02 24.57 9.62
N ALA A 70 -8.10 23.61 9.46
CA ALA A 70 -7.33 23.06 10.57
C ALA A 70 -6.51 24.17 11.26
N HIS A 71 -5.82 25.01 10.47
CA HIS A 71 -5.06 26.16 10.96
C HIS A 71 -5.93 27.26 11.59
N GLU A 72 -7.23 27.33 11.26
CA GLU A 72 -8.15 28.28 11.90
C GLU A 72 -8.64 27.79 13.28
N VAL A 73 -8.76 26.48 13.47
CA VAL A 73 -9.52 25.90 14.61
C VAL A 73 -8.64 25.13 15.61
N LEU A 74 -7.50 24.61 15.18
CA LEU A 74 -6.60 23.77 15.98
C LEU A 74 -5.35 24.55 16.41
N SER A 75 -4.54 23.98 17.31
CA SER A 75 -3.22 24.54 17.59
C SER A 75 -2.26 24.31 16.42
N ASP A 76 -1.26 25.17 16.30
CA ASP A 76 -0.28 25.14 15.20
C ASP A 76 0.37 23.75 15.06
N ASP A 77 0.79 23.13 16.16
CA ASP A 77 1.43 21.80 16.15
C ASP A 77 0.51 20.69 15.61
N ILE A 78 -0.80 20.77 15.88
CA ILE A 78 -1.78 19.80 15.39
C ILE A 78 -2.12 20.10 13.93
N ALA A 79 -2.28 21.37 13.56
CA ALA A 79 -2.57 21.78 12.20
C ALA A 79 -1.43 21.41 11.24
N ASP A 80 -0.18 21.67 11.63
CA ASP A 80 1.02 21.24 10.88
C ASP A 80 1.08 19.71 10.76
N ALA A 81 0.79 18.97 11.84
CA ALA A 81 0.73 17.52 11.78
C ALA A 81 -0.43 17.02 10.89
N PHE A 82 -1.54 17.75 10.85
CA PHE A 82 -2.70 17.44 10.02
C PHE A 82 -2.42 17.69 8.53
N ASP A 83 -1.63 18.70 8.18
CA ASP A 83 -1.17 18.90 6.81
C ASP A 83 -0.38 17.68 6.32
N ASN A 84 0.58 17.20 7.11
CA ASN A 84 1.31 15.97 6.81
C ASN A 84 0.38 14.74 6.72
N TYR A 85 -0.63 14.67 7.59
CA TYR A 85 -1.65 13.62 7.53
C TYR A 85 -2.43 13.67 6.21
N LEU A 86 -2.90 14.83 5.77
CA LEU A 86 -3.62 14.97 4.50
C LEU A 86 -2.73 14.58 3.31
N GLU A 87 -1.46 14.96 3.33
CA GLU A 87 -0.50 14.57 2.29
C GLU A 87 -0.32 13.05 2.23
N ILE A 88 -0.27 12.35 3.37
CA ILE A 88 -0.05 10.90 3.38
C ILE A 88 -1.35 10.12 3.13
N TYR A 89 -2.44 10.52 3.78
CA TYR A 89 -3.67 9.72 3.86
C TYR A 89 -4.70 10.07 2.79
N ASN A 90 -4.48 11.12 2.01
CA ASN A 90 -5.35 11.50 0.89
C ASN A 90 -4.72 11.22 -0.49
N ILE A 91 -3.66 10.40 -0.54
CA ILE A 91 -3.11 9.88 -1.79
C ILE A 91 -3.87 8.59 -2.15
N GLU A 92 -4.52 8.59 -3.31
CA GLU A 92 -5.00 7.36 -3.93
C GLU A 92 -3.86 6.76 -4.76
N ALA A 93 -3.57 5.47 -4.56
CA ALA A 93 -2.60 4.74 -5.37
C ALA A 93 -3.07 4.64 -6.83
N PRO A 94 -2.16 4.56 -7.81
CA PRO A 94 -2.54 4.33 -9.20
C PRO A 94 -3.37 3.04 -9.36
N GLN A 95 -4.19 2.96 -10.40
CA GLN A 95 -4.89 1.72 -10.76
C GLN A 95 -3.87 0.60 -11.06
N ASP A 96 -4.22 -0.67 -10.82
CA ASP A 96 -3.26 -1.79 -10.96
C ASP A 96 -2.58 -1.82 -12.33
N HIS A 97 -3.31 -1.58 -13.43
CA HIS A 97 -2.69 -1.58 -14.77
C HIS A 97 -1.62 -0.49 -14.95
N ILE A 98 -1.73 0.62 -14.22
CA ILE A 98 -0.71 1.68 -14.19
C ILE A 98 0.47 1.24 -13.31
N GLN A 99 0.19 0.68 -12.12
CA GLN A 99 1.24 0.13 -11.25
C GLN A 99 2.05 -0.94 -11.98
N ILE A 100 1.39 -1.90 -12.63
CA ILE A 100 2.01 -2.97 -13.42
C ILE A 100 2.92 -2.40 -14.52
N GLU A 101 2.47 -1.35 -15.22
CA GLU A 101 3.26 -0.70 -16.26
C GLU A 101 4.51 -0.02 -15.68
N GLN A 102 4.35 0.75 -14.61
CA GLN A 102 5.44 1.49 -13.98
C GLN A 102 6.44 0.58 -13.28
N VAL A 103 5.97 -0.48 -12.60
CA VAL A 103 6.84 -1.48 -11.97
C VAL A 103 7.63 -2.24 -13.03
N SER A 104 6.99 -2.64 -14.13
CA SER A 104 7.69 -3.28 -15.24
C SER A 104 8.74 -2.35 -15.87
N GLU A 105 8.44 -1.06 -16.02
CA GLU A 105 9.40 -0.07 -16.50
C GLU A 105 10.62 0.03 -15.57
N VAL A 106 10.39 0.21 -14.25
CA VAL A 106 11.45 0.26 -13.23
C VAL A 106 12.35 -0.97 -13.28
N LEU A 107 11.76 -2.17 -13.36
CA LEU A 107 12.52 -3.41 -13.45
C LEU A 107 13.31 -3.49 -14.77
N SER A 108 12.72 -3.05 -15.90
CA SER A 108 13.39 -3.08 -17.21
C SER A 108 14.60 -2.12 -17.31
N GLU A 109 14.58 -1.04 -16.55
CA GLU A 109 15.65 -0.04 -16.48
C GLU A 109 16.82 -0.45 -15.58
N CYS A 110 16.61 -1.46 -14.70
CA CYS A 110 17.67 -1.96 -13.83
C CYS A 110 18.56 -2.95 -14.58
N ASP A 111 19.77 -2.49 -14.92
CA ASP A 111 20.76 -3.33 -15.61
C ASP A 111 21.21 -4.51 -14.74
N GLU A 112 21.28 -4.34 -13.42
CA GLU A 112 21.75 -5.34 -12.45
C GLU A 112 20.88 -6.59 -12.41
N ILE A 113 19.56 -6.44 -12.62
CA ILE A 113 18.65 -7.59 -12.65
C ILE A 113 18.58 -8.26 -14.01
N LYS A 114 19.28 -7.79 -15.05
CA LYS A 114 19.44 -8.59 -16.27
C LYS A 114 20.19 -9.86 -15.94
N TYR A 115 19.72 -11.01 -16.40
CA TYR A 115 20.27 -12.31 -16.00
C TYR A 115 21.79 -12.40 -16.15
N GLU A 116 22.34 -11.90 -17.25
CA GLU A 116 23.78 -11.87 -17.51
C GLU A 116 24.58 -11.05 -16.51
N ASN A 117 23.97 -10.07 -15.85
CA ASN A 117 24.59 -9.25 -14.81
C ASN A 117 24.31 -9.84 -13.42
N TRP A 118 23.07 -10.28 -13.16
CA TRP A 118 22.63 -10.86 -11.90
C TRP A 118 23.52 -12.00 -11.41
N ILE A 119 23.91 -12.90 -12.32
CA ILE A 119 24.75 -14.07 -11.98
C ILE A 119 26.16 -13.68 -11.51
N ASN A 120 26.61 -12.46 -11.79
CA ASN A 120 27.93 -11.96 -11.40
C ASN A 120 27.90 -11.15 -10.10
N LEU A 121 26.72 -10.88 -9.55
CA LEU A 121 26.56 -10.17 -8.29
C LEU A 121 26.79 -11.10 -7.10
N GLU A 122 27.53 -10.61 -6.12
CA GLU A 122 27.63 -11.23 -4.80
C GLU A 122 26.28 -11.11 -4.06
N LEU A 123 26.05 -11.98 -3.08
CA LEU A 123 24.76 -12.02 -2.36
C LEU A 123 24.38 -10.67 -1.73
N SER A 124 25.35 -9.94 -1.17
CA SER A 124 25.11 -8.61 -0.60
C SER A 124 24.76 -7.55 -1.65
N GLU A 125 25.29 -7.68 -2.86
CA GLU A 125 24.97 -6.79 -3.98
C GLU A 125 23.55 -7.07 -4.48
N LYS A 126 23.17 -8.36 -4.58
CA LYS A 126 21.81 -8.78 -4.89
C LYS A 126 20.81 -8.24 -3.87
N GLU A 127 21.09 -8.36 -2.58
CA GLU A 127 20.24 -7.78 -1.52
C GLU A 127 20.10 -6.25 -1.67
N SER A 128 21.20 -5.55 -1.97
CA SER A 128 21.17 -4.10 -2.18
C SER A 128 20.33 -3.69 -3.38
N VAL A 129 20.45 -4.43 -4.50
CA VAL A 129 19.65 -4.22 -5.71
C VAL A 129 18.17 -4.46 -5.44
N LEU A 130 17.82 -5.55 -4.75
CA LEU A 130 16.43 -5.87 -4.41
C LEU A 130 15.81 -4.78 -3.51
N ASN A 131 16.53 -4.31 -2.49
CA ASN A 131 16.06 -3.21 -1.64
C ASN A 131 15.83 -1.92 -2.46
N ALA A 132 16.74 -1.56 -3.36
CA ALA A 132 16.59 -0.38 -4.20
C ALA A 132 15.37 -0.48 -5.14
N LEU A 133 15.07 -1.69 -5.64
CA LEU A 133 13.87 -1.93 -6.44
C LEU A 133 12.60 -1.84 -5.61
N GLU A 134 12.57 -2.43 -4.42
CA GLU A 134 11.43 -2.36 -3.51
C GLU A 134 11.12 -0.93 -3.06
N GLU A 135 12.14 -0.08 -2.83
CA GLU A 135 11.92 1.35 -2.58
C GLU A 135 11.15 2.02 -3.73
N ARG A 136 11.48 1.69 -4.98
CA ARG A 136 10.86 2.24 -6.19
C ARG A 136 9.47 1.67 -6.43
N ILE A 137 9.27 0.38 -6.18
CA ILE A 137 7.97 -0.29 -6.27
C ILE A 137 7.02 0.28 -5.23
N ALA A 138 7.47 0.41 -3.98
CA ALA A 138 6.67 0.96 -2.89
C ALA A 138 6.27 2.43 -3.14
N GLU A 139 7.14 3.23 -3.75
CA GLU A 139 6.83 4.59 -4.19
C GLU A 139 5.69 4.62 -5.22
N ILE A 140 5.74 3.74 -6.23
CA ILE A 140 4.66 3.58 -7.23
C ILE A 140 3.35 3.18 -6.56
N GLU A 141 3.43 2.24 -5.62
CA GLU A 141 2.29 1.73 -4.86
C GLU A 141 1.82 2.68 -3.76
N CYS A 142 2.49 3.83 -3.58
CA CYS A 142 2.18 4.86 -2.58
C CYS A 142 2.17 4.33 -1.14
N ARG A 143 3.05 3.38 -0.83
CA ARG A 143 3.23 2.79 0.51
C ARG A 143 4.67 2.93 1.00
N PRO A 144 4.93 2.74 2.31
CA PRO A 144 6.29 2.56 2.80
C PRO A 144 6.97 1.33 2.19
N ALA A 145 8.26 1.47 1.88
CA ALA A 145 9.08 0.36 1.42
C ALA A 145 9.36 -0.64 2.55
N CYS A 146 9.35 -1.93 2.21
CA CYS A 146 9.69 -2.99 3.15
C CYS A 146 11.16 -3.39 2.99
N PRO A 147 11.96 -3.45 4.07
CA PRO A 147 13.33 -3.94 3.96
C PRO A 147 13.36 -5.37 3.43
N ILE A 148 14.22 -5.62 2.44
CA ILE A 148 14.46 -6.96 1.89
C ILE A 148 15.69 -7.58 2.54
N ARG A 149 15.57 -8.85 2.94
CA ARG A 149 16.68 -9.64 3.49
C ARG A 149 16.85 -10.94 2.72
N LEU A 150 18.09 -11.27 2.38
CA LEU A 150 18.43 -12.58 1.86
C LEU A 150 18.85 -13.49 3.02
N ALA A 151 18.03 -14.49 3.31
CA ALA A 151 18.27 -15.44 4.40
C ALA A 151 18.04 -16.88 3.95
N PRO A 152 18.72 -17.87 4.55
CA PRO A 152 18.49 -19.26 4.22
C PRO A 152 17.10 -19.68 4.73
N LEU A 153 16.24 -20.14 3.81
CA LEU A 153 14.91 -20.69 4.10
C LEU A 153 14.86 -22.20 3.77
N GLU A 154 13.77 -22.87 4.15
CA GLU A 154 13.60 -24.30 3.87
C GLU A 154 13.51 -24.60 2.36
N GLU A 155 13.74 -25.86 2.00
CA GLU A 155 13.57 -26.30 0.63
C GLU A 155 12.10 -26.12 0.21
N ARG A 156 11.86 -25.44 -0.92
CA ARG A 156 10.57 -25.02 -1.49
C ARG A 156 9.98 -23.71 -0.96
N GLU A 157 10.68 -23.00 -0.09
CA GLU A 157 10.31 -21.64 0.31
C GLU A 157 11.07 -20.62 -0.52
N TRP A 158 10.36 -19.83 -1.34
CA TRP A 158 10.98 -18.79 -2.17
C TRP A 158 11.25 -17.51 -1.39
N GLY A 159 10.30 -17.12 -0.55
CA GLY A 159 10.34 -15.93 0.27
C GLY A 159 9.05 -15.80 1.08
N GLY A 160 8.91 -14.65 1.73
CA GLY A 160 7.70 -14.31 2.47
C GLY A 160 7.76 -12.89 3.02
N TYR A 161 6.63 -12.20 2.93
CA TYR A 161 6.34 -10.98 3.65
C TYR A 161 5.94 -11.26 5.10
N ASN A 162 6.50 -10.50 6.04
CA ASN A 162 6.14 -10.58 7.44
C ASN A 162 5.25 -9.39 7.86
N PRO A 163 3.96 -9.60 8.16
CA PRO A 163 3.03 -8.51 8.52
C PRO A 163 3.33 -7.91 9.91
N VAL A 164 4.13 -8.56 10.76
CA VAL A 164 4.47 -8.04 12.09
C VAL A 164 5.68 -7.12 12.02
N SER A 165 6.76 -7.57 11.38
CA SER A 165 8.02 -6.81 11.28
C SER A 165 8.12 -5.93 10.04
N LYS A 166 7.16 -6.06 9.11
CA LYS A 166 7.07 -5.26 7.87
C LYS A 166 8.34 -5.38 7.01
N ASP A 167 8.84 -6.60 6.87
CA ASP A 167 10.00 -6.94 6.04
C ASP A 167 9.69 -8.11 5.12
N ILE A 168 10.47 -8.21 4.05
CA ILE A 168 10.38 -9.29 3.07
C ILE A 168 11.67 -10.11 3.17
N THR A 169 11.52 -11.41 3.35
CA THR A 169 12.65 -12.35 3.25
C THR A 169 12.60 -13.06 1.92
N ILE A 170 13.73 -13.16 1.21
CA ILE A 170 13.88 -13.97 0.00
C ILE A 170 14.96 -15.02 0.27
N ASN A 171 14.74 -16.25 -0.23
CA ASN A 171 15.62 -17.38 0.06
C ASN A 171 17.01 -17.18 -0.56
N SER A 172 18.02 -17.00 0.29
CA SER A 172 19.40 -16.79 -0.15
C SER A 172 19.94 -17.99 -0.94
N ASN A 173 19.50 -19.22 -0.62
CA ASN A 173 19.95 -20.43 -1.31
C ASN A 173 19.55 -20.40 -2.80
N TYR A 174 18.40 -19.81 -3.11
CA TYR A 174 17.92 -19.63 -4.48
C TYR A 174 18.51 -18.38 -5.13
N ALA A 175 18.70 -17.29 -4.39
CA ALA A 175 19.37 -16.10 -4.91
C ALA A 175 20.81 -16.37 -5.39
N GLU A 176 21.50 -17.34 -4.79
CA GLU A 176 22.85 -17.79 -5.19
C GLU A 176 22.87 -18.71 -6.42
N CYS A 177 21.73 -19.27 -6.80
CA CYS A 177 21.65 -20.17 -7.95
C CYS A 177 21.84 -19.40 -9.26
N ALA A 178 22.57 -20.02 -10.18
CA ALA A 178 22.91 -19.45 -11.47
C ALA A 178 22.02 -19.98 -12.60
N ASP A 179 20.88 -20.59 -12.29
CA ASP A 179 19.93 -21.05 -13.31
C ASP A 179 18.85 -20.01 -13.58
N PHE A 180 18.48 -19.87 -14.85
CA PHE A 180 17.54 -18.85 -15.30
C PHE A 180 16.14 -19.00 -14.69
N ALA A 181 15.68 -20.23 -14.46
CA ALA A 181 14.37 -20.47 -13.88
C ALA A 181 14.31 -19.93 -12.45
N THR A 182 15.28 -20.30 -11.60
CA THR A 182 15.40 -19.78 -10.24
C THR A 182 15.57 -18.26 -10.21
N TYR A 183 16.39 -17.69 -11.11
CA TYR A 183 16.51 -16.23 -11.24
C TYR A 183 15.15 -15.57 -11.49
N ARG A 184 14.35 -16.10 -12.42
CA ARG A 184 13.02 -15.55 -12.71
C ARG A 184 12.10 -15.62 -11.49
N GLU A 185 12.11 -16.75 -10.78
CA GLU A 185 11.31 -16.91 -9.56
C GLU A 185 11.74 -15.94 -8.45
N ILE A 186 13.01 -15.54 -8.37
CA ILE A 186 13.46 -14.50 -7.42
C ILE A 186 12.84 -13.13 -7.75
N ILE A 187 12.78 -12.76 -9.05
CA ILE A 187 12.14 -11.51 -9.48
C ILE A 187 10.62 -11.58 -9.28
N ASP A 188 10.00 -12.74 -9.55
CA ASP A 188 8.59 -12.97 -9.24
C ASP A 188 8.31 -12.80 -7.74
N THR A 189 9.13 -13.43 -6.89
CA THR A 189 9.02 -13.37 -5.42
C THR A 189 9.14 -11.93 -4.91
N LEU A 190 10.07 -11.13 -5.45
CA LEU A 190 10.18 -9.71 -5.11
C LEU A 190 8.84 -8.99 -5.31
N VAL A 191 8.23 -9.14 -6.48
CA VAL A 191 6.99 -8.44 -6.83
C VAL A 191 5.80 -9.03 -6.07
N HIS A 192 5.75 -10.34 -5.90
CA HIS A 192 4.69 -11.04 -5.17
C HIS A 192 4.64 -10.64 -3.70
N GLU A 193 5.77 -10.70 -3.00
CA GLU A 193 5.82 -10.34 -1.58
C GLU A 193 5.69 -8.82 -1.39
N GLY A 194 6.16 -8.01 -2.34
CA GLY A 194 5.88 -6.57 -2.40
C GLY A 194 4.37 -6.29 -2.51
N ARG A 195 3.64 -7.07 -3.33
CA ARG A 195 2.19 -6.96 -3.43
C ARG A 195 1.48 -7.36 -2.14
N HIS A 196 2.00 -8.35 -1.39
CA HIS A 196 1.51 -8.64 -0.04
C HIS A 196 1.72 -7.48 0.93
N ALA A 197 2.86 -6.79 0.87
CA ALA A 197 3.08 -5.57 1.66
C ALA A 197 2.06 -4.47 1.30
N TYR A 198 1.73 -4.30 0.01
CA TYR A 198 0.69 -3.37 -0.43
C TYR A 198 -0.70 -3.74 0.08
N GLN A 199 -1.09 -5.00 -0.03
CA GLN A 199 -2.39 -5.48 0.46
C GLN A 199 -2.50 -5.28 1.98
N ASP A 200 -1.46 -5.61 2.74
CA ASP A 200 -1.44 -5.41 4.19
C ASP A 200 -1.54 -3.93 4.59
N TYR A 201 -0.83 -3.04 3.88
CA TYR A 201 -0.92 -1.60 4.10
C TYR A 201 -2.35 -1.10 3.91
N ASN A 202 -3.01 -1.52 2.83
CA ASN A 202 -4.39 -1.14 2.51
C ASN A 202 -5.42 -1.68 3.50
N VAL A 203 -5.20 -2.88 4.05
CA VAL A 203 -6.12 -3.50 5.00
C VAL A 203 -5.93 -2.96 6.42
N THR A 204 -4.68 -2.66 6.83
CA THR A 204 -4.36 -2.43 8.25
C THR A 204 -3.98 -1.00 8.59
N GLN A 205 -3.49 -0.21 7.63
CA GLN A 205 -2.96 1.14 7.88
C GLN A 205 -3.79 2.21 7.18
N ASN A 206 -3.82 2.19 5.85
CA ASN A 206 -4.44 3.21 5.05
C ASN A 206 -4.91 2.65 3.71
N GLU A 207 -6.22 2.72 3.47
CA GLU A 207 -6.85 2.25 2.24
C GLU A 207 -6.66 3.26 1.11
N ILE A 208 -5.52 3.18 0.44
CA ILE A 208 -5.16 4.00 -0.73
C ILE A 208 -5.54 3.34 -2.06
N HIS A 209 -5.86 2.05 -2.03
CA HIS A 209 -6.19 1.28 -3.21
C HIS A 209 -7.55 1.75 -3.77
N PRO A 210 -7.65 2.02 -5.09
CA PRO A 210 -8.82 2.68 -5.66
C PRO A 210 -10.11 1.84 -5.65
N ARG A 211 -10.04 0.55 -5.33
CA ARG A 211 -11.20 -0.35 -5.30
C ARG A 211 -11.39 -0.99 -3.94
N HIS A 212 -12.19 -0.34 -3.10
CA HIS A 212 -12.58 -0.87 -1.78
C HIS A 212 -13.04 -2.33 -1.78
N SER A 213 -13.73 -2.79 -2.83
CA SER A 213 -14.17 -4.18 -2.93
C SER A 213 -13.04 -5.20 -2.98
N GLU A 214 -11.88 -4.83 -3.55
CA GLU A 214 -10.70 -5.70 -3.61
C GLU A 214 -10.02 -5.75 -2.24
N VAL A 215 -9.86 -4.60 -1.58
CA VAL A 215 -9.34 -4.49 -0.20
C VAL A 215 -10.19 -5.30 0.78
N ALA A 216 -11.51 -5.17 0.69
CA ALA A 216 -12.45 -5.96 1.50
C ALA A 216 -12.28 -7.47 1.27
N SER A 217 -12.01 -7.89 0.02
CA SER A 217 -11.75 -9.30 -0.29
C SER A 217 -10.43 -9.78 0.31
N TRP A 218 -9.36 -8.98 0.25
CA TRP A 218 -8.08 -9.32 0.87
C TRP A 218 -8.22 -9.48 2.38
N ALA A 219 -8.90 -8.54 3.03
CA ALA A 219 -9.17 -8.56 4.46
C ALA A 219 -9.94 -9.81 4.93
N GLU A 220 -10.79 -10.41 4.09
CA GLU A 220 -11.46 -11.66 4.44
C GLU A 220 -10.48 -12.86 4.55
N THR A 221 -9.39 -12.85 3.79
CA THR A 221 -8.41 -13.95 3.68
C THR A 221 -7.09 -13.72 4.42
N MET A 222 -6.85 -12.51 4.96
CA MET A 222 -5.69 -12.23 5.82
C MET A 222 -5.84 -12.83 7.23
N GLU A 223 -4.73 -13.00 7.95
CA GLU A 223 -4.74 -13.46 9.35
C GLU A 223 -5.64 -12.58 10.23
N GLY A 224 -6.57 -13.20 10.97
CA GLY A 224 -7.59 -12.48 11.75
C GLY A 224 -8.84 -12.06 10.96
N GLY A 225 -8.84 -12.25 9.64
CA GLY A 225 -10.00 -12.07 8.76
C GLY A 225 -11.10 -13.11 8.95
N LYS A 226 -12.24 -12.91 8.28
CA LYS A 226 -13.43 -13.77 8.35
C LYS A 226 -13.12 -15.24 8.05
N TRP A 227 -12.26 -15.47 7.06
CA TRP A 227 -11.72 -16.78 6.78
C TRP A 227 -10.38 -16.91 7.49
N GLY A 228 -9.48 -15.93 7.41
CA GLY A 228 -8.09 -16.14 7.85
C GLY A 228 -7.28 -16.84 6.76
N TYR A 229 -5.97 -16.98 6.95
CA TYR A 229 -5.16 -17.82 6.06
C TYR A 229 -5.62 -19.28 6.21
N TRP A 230 -6.20 -19.85 5.15
CA TRP A 230 -6.65 -21.24 5.12
C TRP A 230 -5.90 -22.08 4.08
N GLY A 231 -5.35 -23.19 4.56
CA GLY A 231 -4.56 -24.11 3.76
C GLY A 231 -3.27 -24.42 4.49
N ASP A 232 -2.81 -25.66 4.39
CA ASP A 232 -1.43 -26.02 4.71
C ASP A 232 -0.72 -26.38 3.41
N CYS A 233 0.56 -26.06 3.30
CA CYS A 233 1.38 -26.50 2.16
C CYS A 233 1.81 -27.98 2.29
N SER A 234 1.34 -28.68 3.33
CA SER A 234 1.70 -30.07 3.63
C SER A 234 0.84 -31.08 2.85
N THR A 235 -0.31 -30.66 2.33
CA THR A 235 -1.23 -31.48 1.54
C THR A 235 -1.59 -30.82 0.22
N PHE A 236 -1.88 -31.62 -0.81
CA PHE A 236 -2.32 -31.09 -2.11
C PHE A 236 -3.63 -30.30 -2.02
N LEU A 237 -4.56 -30.71 -1.15
CA LEU A 237 -5.79 -29.97 -0.93
C LEU A 237 -5.52 -28.66 -0.17
N GLY A 238 -4.67 -28.71 0.86
CA GLY A 238 -4.27 -27.53 1.61
C GLY A 238 -3.59 -26.48 0.72
N GLN A 239 -2.62 -26.89 -0.10
CA GLN A 239 -1.95 -26.00 -1.06
C GLN A 239 -2.95 -25.38 -2.04
N ARG A 240 -3.88 -26.20 -2.57
CA ARG A 240 -4.90 -25.67 -3.47
C ARG A 240 -5.85 -24.68 -2.82
N LEU A 241 -6.18 -24.88 -1.54
CA LEU A 241 -7.01 -23.92 -0.81
C LEU A 241 -6.23 -22.62 -0.58
N TYR A 242 -4.95 -22.74 -0.23
CA TYR A 242 -4.04 -21.60 -0.09
C TYR A 242 -3.99 -20.78 -1.38
N ASP A 243 -3.68 -21.43 -2.51
CA ASP A 243 -3.53 -20.78 -3.82
C ASP A 243 -4.80 -20.09 -4.34
N GLN A 244 -5.97 -20.48 -3.80
CA GLN A 244 -7.29 -19.98 -4.19
C GLN A 244 -7.79 -18.82 -3.32
N GLN A 245 -7.02 -18.40 -2.33
CA GLN A 245 -7.35 -17.23 -1.53
C GLN A 245 -7.22 -15.96 -2.37
N SER A 246 -8.12 -15.00 -2.19
CA SER A 246 -8.14 -13.76 -2.98
C SER A 246 -6.84 -12.98 -2.89
N ILE A 247 -6.21 -12.98 -1.72
CA ILE A 247 -4.92 -12.31 -1.49
C ILE A 247 -3.79 -12.92 -2.35
N GLU A 248 -3.73 -14.25 -2.41
CA GLU A 248 -2.76 -15.02 -3.20
C GLU A 248 -3.03 -14.94 -4.71
N ILE A 249 -4.31 -14.94 -5.11
CA ILE A 249 -4.70 -14.80 -6.51
C ILE A 249 -4.30 -13.42 -7.03
N ASP A 250 -4.57 -12.35 -6.27
CA ASP A 250 -4.18 -10.99 -6.64
C ASP A 250 -2.66 -10.84 -6.74
N ALA A 251 -1.92 -11.25 -5.70
CA ALA A 251 -0.45 -11.17 -5.70
C ALA A 251 0.18 -11.93 -6.87
N ARG A 252 -0.30 -13.14 -7.17
CA ARG A 252 0.18 -13.96 -8.29
C ARG A 252 -0.14 -13.35 -9.65
N ASN A 253 -1.36 -12.83 -9.84
CA ASN A 253 -1.73 -12.21 -11.11
C ASN A 253 -0.94 -10.92 -11.34
N PHE A 254 -0.80 -10.10 -10.31
CA PHE A 254 -0.04 -8.85 -10.38
C PHE A 254 1.43 -9.11 -10.74
N ALA A 255 2.10 -10.03 -10.04
CA ALA A 255 3.49 -10.42 -10.33
C ALA A 255 3.62 -11.00 -11.75
N GLY A 256 2.72 -11.92 -12.13
CA GLY A 256 2.68 -12.49 -13.47
C GLY A 256 2.55 -11.44 -14.57
N ASP A 257 1.62 -10.49 -14.43
CA ASP A 257 1.39 -9.43 -15.42
C ASP A 257 2.61 -8.48 -15.53
N VAL A 258 3.31 -8.22 -14.42
CA VAL A 258 4.58 -7.45 -14.42
C VAL A 258 5.68 -8.20 -15.18
N LEU A 259 5.87 -9.48 -14.89
CA LEU A 259 6.91 -10.31 -15.51
C LEU A 259 6.64 -10.55 -17.01
N ASP A 260 5.38 -10.71 -17.40
CA ASP A 260 4.97 -10.85 -18.80
C ASP A 260 5.36 -9.59 -19.60
N LYS A 261 5.18 -8.39 -19.02
CA LYS A 261 5.61 -7.13 -19.64
C LYS A 261 7.13 -6.99 -19.73
N LEU A 262 7.87 -7.54 -18.76
CA LEU A 262 9.34 -7.60 -18.81
C LEU A 262 9.87 -8.52 -19.92
N ASN A 263 9.01 -9.28 -20.58
CA ASN A 263 9.36 -10.34 -21.53
C ASN A 263 10.26 -11.41 -20.91
N LEU A 264 10.15 -11.66 -19.60
CA LEU A 264 10.80 -12.78 -18.92
C LEU A 264 10.03 -14.10 -19.14
N ASN A 265 9.56 -14.31 -20.37
CA ASN A 265 8.76 -15.47 -20.74
C ASN A 265 9.62 -16.74 -20.80
N ALA A 266 9.05 -17.83 -20.27
CA ALA A 266 9.64 -19.17 -20.22
C ALA A 266 9.93 -19.78 -21.61
#